data_AF-A0A426S2V2-F1
#
_entry.id   AF-A0A426S2V2-F1
#
_cell.length_a   1.000
_cell.length_b   1.000
_cell.length_c   1.000
_cell.angle_alpha   90.00
_cell.angle_beta   90.00
_cell.angle_gamma   90.00
#
_symmetry.space_group_name_H-M   'P 1'
#
loop_
_entity.id
_entity.type
_entity.pdbx_description
1 polymer ?
#
loop_
_entity_poly.entity_id
_entity_poly.type
_entity_poly.pdbx_seq_one_letter_code
_entity_poly.pdbx_strand_id
1 'polypeptide(L)'
;MVDDPGFAEAVRRSIGRGTALVAQAASGDLLGALLFGGNPPVHKVHWLVVTERARGGGVGRALLADALARFVRPPAAIEVVTFGPDHPGAASSGARAFYERLDFTPAEPTDPGPEGGSRQVYRRMLA
;
A
#
# COMPACT_ATOMS: atom_id res chain seq x y z
N MET A 1 3.32 -8.79 -12.68
CA MET A 1 3.97 -7.91 -11.69
C MET A 1 5.35 -8.38 -11.25
N VAL A 2 5.57 -9.64 -10.84
CA VAL A 2 6.93 -10.07 -10.39
C VAL A 2 7.95 -10.08 -11.53
N ASP A 3 7.49 -10.39 -12.73
CA ASP A 3 8.32 -10.39 -13.95
C ASP A 3 8.48 -8.99 -14.56
N ASP A 4 7.88 -7.96 -13.96
CA ASP A 4 8.04 -6.57 -14.40
C ASP A 4 9.40 -6.02 -13.90
N PRO A 5 10.33 -5.65 -14.79
CA PRO A 5 11.65 -5.16 -14.38
C PRO A 5 11.57 -3.88 -13.53
N GLY A 6 10.61 -3.00 -13.84
CA GLY A 6 10.40 -1.76 -13.11
C GLY A 6 9.94 -2.01 -11.67
N PHE A 7 9.11 -3.02 -11.44
CA PHE A 7 8.72 -3.45 -10.11
C PHE A 7 9.91 -3.98 -9.31
N ALA A 8 10.73 -4.85 -9.90
CA ALA A 8 11.92 -5.39 -9.22
C ALA A 8 12.93 -4.29 -8.86
N GLU A 9 13.12 -3.30 -9.74
CA GLU A 9 13.93 -2.11 -9.45
C GLU A 9 13.34 -1.28 -8.31
N ALA A 10 12.03 -1.01 -8.32
CA ALA A 10 11.35 -0.27 -7.27
C ALA A 10 11.48 -0.94 -5.89
N VAL A 11 11.41 -2.28 -5.85
CA VAL A 11 11.67 -3.08 -4.64
C VAL A 11 13.10 -2.86 -4.17
N ARG A 12 14.11 -3.09 -5.02
CA ARG A 12 15.54 -2.94 -4.65
C ARG A 12 15.84 -1.52 -4.16
N ARG A 13 15.31 -0.51 -4.84
CA ARG A 13 15.47 0.91 -4.46
C ARG A 13 14.84 1.20 -3.10
N SER A 14 13.68 0.61 -2.80
CA SER A 14 13.01 0.79 -1.50
C SER A 14 13.74 0.07 -0.38
N ILE A 15 14.31 -1.11 -0.64
CA ILE A 15 15.20 -1.81 0.29
C ILE A 15 16.46 -0.97 0.56
N GLY A 16 17.12 -0.46 -0.49
CA GLY A 16 18.32 0.37 -0.34
C GLY A 16 18.10 1.67 0.43
N ARG A 17 16.88 2.23 0.37
CA ARG A 17 16.48 3.39 1.17
C ARG A 17 15.97 3.05 2.58
N GLY A 18 15.80 1.78 2.91
CA GLY A 18 15.20 1.36 4.18
C GLY A 18 13.70 1.69 4.31
N THR A 19 12.99 1.85 3.19
CA THR A 19 11.54 2.17 3.17
C THR A 19 10.66 1.00 2.72
N ALA A 20 11.25 -0.19 2.55
CA ALA A 20 10.54 -1.45 2.40
C ALA A 20 10.38 -2.12 3.77
N LEU A 21 9.15 -2.45 4.15
CA LEU A 21 8.83 -3.18 5.38
C LEU A 21 8.32 -4.58 5.05
N VAL A 22 8.65 -5.54 5.90
CA VAL A 22 8.08 -6.90 5.85
C VAL A 22 7.49 -7.25 7.20
N ALA A 23 6.38 -7.98 7.19
CA ALA A 23 5.84 -8.64 8.36
C ALA A 23 6.30 -10.09 8.35
N GLN A 24 6.87 -10.55 9.46
CA GLN A 24 7.42 -11.89 9.59
C GLN A 24 6.77 -12.60 10.79
N ALA A 25 6.45 -13.88 10.62
CA ALA A 25 6.02 -14.74 11.71
C ALA A 25 7.22 -15.10 12.60
N ALA A 26 6.95 -15.58 13.82
CA ALA A 26 8.00 -16.10 14.70
C ALA A 26 8.79 -17.28 14.08
N SER A 27 8.16 -18.04 13.16
CA SER A 27 8.80 -19.10 12.37
C SER A 27 9.84 -18.58 11.37
N GLY A 28 9.87 -17.27 11.10
CA GLY A 28 10.67 -16.67 10.04
C GLY A 28 9.92 -16.52 8.71
N ASP A 29 8.68 -17.02 8.59
CA ASP A 29 7.93 -16.90 7.34
C ASP A 29 7.46 -15.47 7.10
N LEU A 30 7.55 -15.01 5.85
CA LEU A 30 6.97 -13.71 5.46
C LEU A 30 5.45 -13.81 5.37
N LEU A 31 4.78 -12.85 6.01
CA LEU A 31 3.32 -12.74 6.08
C LEU A 31 2.78 -11.64 5.15
N GLY A 32 3.59 -10.63 4.88
CA GLY A 32 3.24 -9.50 4.03
C GLY A 32 4.40 -8.53 3.88
N ALA A 33 4.23 -7.57 2.98
CA ALA A 33 5.24 -6.55 2.70
C ALA A 33 4.58 -5.24 2.28
N LEU A 34 5.29 -4.14 2.50
CA LEU A 34 4.89 -2.79 2.13
C LEU A 34 6.08 -2.01 1.57
N LEU A 35 5.87 -1.33 0.44
CA LEU A 35 6.79 -0.34 -0.10
C LEU A 35 6.24 1.06 0.18
N PHE A 36 6.98 1.83 0.98
CA PHE A 36 6.62 3.20 1.33
C PHE A 36 7.56 4.22 0.67
N GLY A 37 7.05 5.42 0.42
CA GLY A 37 7.82 6.51 -0.17
C GLY A 37 7.08 7.84 -0.18
N GLY A 38 7.44 8.70 -1.12
CA GLY A 38 7.00 10.09 -1.17
C GLY A 38 7.86 11.02 -0.31
N ASN A 39 7.61 12.32 -0.42
CA ASN A 39 8.32 13.36 0.31
C ASN A 39 7.27 14.23 1.04
N PRO A 40 7.55 14.69 2.27
CA PRO A 40 6.65 15.59 2.97
C PRO A 40 6.21 16.78 2.10
N PRO A 41 4.94 17.20 2.16
CA PRO A 41 3.90 16.69 3.07
C PRO A 41 3.13 15.46 2.54
N VAL A 42 3.47 14.90 1.37
CA VAL A 42 2.72 13.81 0.73
C VAL A 42 3.53 12.52 0.67
N HIS A 43 3.08 11.51 1.42
CA HIS A 43 3.66 10.19 1.45
C HIS A 43 2.80 9.19 0.68
N LYS A 44 3.43 8.13 0.17
CA LYS A 44 2.79 7.16 -0.71
C LYS A 44 3.02 5.73 -0.24
N VAL A 45 1.93 4.96 -0.19
CA VAL A 45 1.97 3.49 -0.15
C VAL A 45 2.04 3.03 -1.61
N HIS A 46 3.23 2.65 -2.06
CA HIS A 46 3.42 2.21 -3.45
C HIS A 46 2.92 0.79 -3.68
N TRP A 47 3.04 -0.05 -2.66
CA TRP A 47 2.62 -1.44 -2.73
C TRP A 47 2.38 -1.97 -1.31
N LEU A 48 1.30 -2.71 -1.12
CA LEU A 48 1.03 -3.46 0.10
C LEU A 48 0.45 -4.81 -0.32
N VAL A 49 1.03 -5.88 0.21
CA VAL A 49 0.52 -7.24 0.00
C VAL A 49 0.52 -7.99 1.32
N VAL A 50 -0.48 -8.84 1.49
CA VAL A 50 -0.57 -9.81 2.58
C VAL A 50 -0.81 -11.18 1.95
N THR A 51 -0.02 -12.17 2.39
CA THR A 51 -0.20 -13.56 1.98
C THR A 51 -1.62 -14.01 2.27
N GLU A 52 -2.19 -14.86 1.42
CA GLU A 52 -3.60 -15.27 1.54
C GLU A 52 -3.92 -15.85 2.93
N ARG A 53 -3.05 -16.73 3.43
CA ARG A 53 -3.16 -17.34 4.77
C ARG A 53 -3.15 -16.36 5.94
N ALA A 54 -2.64 -15.13 5.74
CA ALA A 54 -2.51 -14.13 6.79
C ALA A 54 -3.53 -12.98 6.65
N ARG A 55 -4.40 -13.02 5.62
CA ARG A 55 -5.49 -12.05 5.46
C ARG A 55 -6.48 -12.15 6.63
N GLY A 56 -7.12 -11.04 6.95
CA GLY A 56 -8.01 -10.95 8.12
C GLY A 56 -7.29 -10.89 9.48
N GLY A 57 -6.00 -11.23 9.56
CA GLY A 57 -5.21 -11.23 10.80
C GLY A 57 -4.57 -9.89 11.18
N GLY A 58 -4.95 -8.78 10.54
CA GLY A 58 -4.44 -7.44 10.87
C GLY A 58 -3.03 -7.09 10.34
N VAL A 59 -2.36 -7.98 9.61
CA VAL A 59 -0.98 -7.78 9.09
C VAL A 59 -0.84 -6.50 8.27
N GLY A 60 -1.76 -6.24 7.33
CA GLY A 60 -1.72 -5.03 6.50
C GLY A 60 -1.87 -3.75 7.31
N ARG A 61 -2.73 -3.76 8.34
CA ARG A 61 -2.91 -2.63 9.26
C ARG A 61 -1.63 -2.37 10.07
N ALA A 62 -0.99 -3.43 10.55
CA ALA A 62 0.26 -3.33 11.30
C ALA A 62 1.40 -2.75 10.43
N LEU A 63 1.56 -3.23 9.20
CA LEU A 63 2.55 -2.71 8.25
C LEU A 63 2.33 -1.21 7.97
N LEU A 64 1.09 -0.80 7.72
CA LEU A 64 0.80 0.62 7.47
C LEU A 64 1.07 1.46 8.72
N ALA A 65 0.64 1.02 9.89
CA ALA A 65 0.86 1.73 11.14
C ALA A 65 2.37 1.92 11.43
N ASP A 66 3.18 0.89 11.21
CA ASP A 66 4.63 0.94 11.39
C ASP A 66 5.29 1.90 10.40
N ALA A 67 4.87 1.89 9.12
CA ALA A 67 5.36 2.84 8.13
C ALA A 67 5.06 4.30 8.51
N LEU A 68 3.84 4.59 8.95
CA LEU A 68 3.43 5.93 9.37
C LEU A 68 4.23 6.41 10.58
N ALA A 69 4.41 5.55 11.59
CA ALA A 69 5.18 5.88 12.79
C ALA A 69 6.65 6.23 12.48
N ARG A 70 7.27 5.48 11.54
CA ARG A 70 8.68 5.67 11.17
C ARG A 70 8.90 6.86 10.26
N PHE A 71 8.05 7.06 9.27
CA PHE A 71 8.38 7.89 8.10
C PHE A 71 7.57 9.16 7.97
N VAL A 72 6.54 9.37 8.80
CA VAL A 72 5.62 10.50 8.65
C VAL A 72 5.66 11.43 9.86
N ARG A 73 5.58 12.73 9.59
CA ARG A 73 5.38 13.80 10.57
C ARG A 73 4.19 14.65 10.13
N PRO A 74 3.11 14.74 10.93
CA PRO A 74 2.00 15.64 10.64
C PRO A 74 2.44 17.12 10.66
N PRO A 75 1.76 18.00 9.90
CA PRO A 75 0.63 17.69 9.01
C PRO A 75 1.09 16.98 7.74
N ALA A 76 0.37 15.92 7.34
CA ALA A 76 0.74 15.10 6.18
C ALA A 76 -0.48 14.47 5.49
N ALA A 77 -0.31 14.18 4.20
CA ALA A 77 -1.24 13.36 3.41
C ALA A 77 -0.60 12.02 3.09
N ILE A 78 -1.35 10.94 3.27
CA ILE A 78 -0.96 9.58 2.87
C ILE A 78 -1.82 9.19 1.70
N GLU A 79 -1.18 8.82 0.59
CA GLU A 79 -1.86 8.42 -0.63
C GLU A 79 -1.56 6.97 -1.00
N VAL A 80 -2.55 6.32 -1.57
CA VAL A 80 -2.41 5.01 -2.20
C VAL A 80 -3.26 4.98 -3.46
N VAL A 81 -2.75 4.35 -4.50
CA VAL A 81 -3.56 4.06 -5.69
C VAL A 81 -4.13 2.65 -5.55
N THR A 82 -5.45 2.53 -5.62
CA THR A 82 -6.16 1.24 -5.57
C THR A 82 -7.08 1.08 -6.78
N PHE A 83 -7.77 -0.06 -6.88
CA PHE A 83 -8.77 -0.31 -7.92
C PHE A 83 -9.89 0.74 -7.89
N GLY A 84 -10.27 1.26 -9.05
CA GLY A 84 -11.49 2.06 -9.19
C GLY A 84 -12.75 1.21 -8.96
N PRO A 85 -13.91 1.84 -8.72
CA PRO A 85 -15.11 1.15 -8.26
C PRO A 85 -15.70 0.16 -9.28
N ASP A 86 -15.39 0.35 -10.56
CA ASP A 86 -15.82 -0.45 -11.71
C ASP A 86 -14.85 -1.60 -12.05
N HIS A 87 -13.69 -1.68 -11.41
CA HIS A 87 -12.72 -2.74 -11.66
C HIS A 87 -13.07 -4.02 -10.86
N PRO A 88 -13.15 -5.23 -11.46
CA PRO A 88 -13.50 -6.47 -10.74
C PRO A 88 -12.62 -6.76 -9.50
N GLY A 89 -11.32 -6.48 -9.63
CA GLY A 89 -10.33 -6.46 -8.54
C GLY A 89 -10.70 -5.62 -7.30
N ALA A 90 -11.57 -4.61 -7.42
CA ALA A 90 -12.05 -3.82 -6.29
C ALA A 90 -12.85 -4.67 -5.29
N ALA A 91 -13.69 -5.57 -5.80
CA ALA A 91 -14.49 -6.47 -4.99
C ALA A 91 -13.65 -7.66 -4.48
N SER A 92 -12.89 -8.32 -5.37
CA SER A 92 -12.19 -9.56 -5.03
C SER A 92 -10.99 -9.36 -4.10
N SER A 93 -10.31 -8.21 -4.16
CA SER A 93 -9.16 -7.93 -3.28
C SER A 93 -9.55 -7.42 -1.90
N GLY A 94 -10.74 -6.82 -1.75
CA GLY A 94 -11.13 -6.10 -0.54
C GLY A 94 -10.29 -4.85 -0.25
N ALA A 95 -9.45 -4.39 -1.19
CA ALA A 95 -8.48 -3.31 -0.95
C ALA A 95 -9.16 -1.97 -0.62
N ARG A 96 -10.24 -1.60 -1.32
CA ARG A 96 -11.00 -0.36 -1.04
C ARG A 96 -11.53 -0.35 0.39
N ALA A 97 -12.24 -1.41 0.77
CA ALA A 97 -12.77 -1.59 2.12
C ALA A 97 -11.66 -1.67 3.19
N PHE A 98 -10.48 -2.19 2.85
CA PHE A 98 -9.32 -2.16 3.75
C PHE A 98 -8.86 -0.73 4.04
N TYR A 99 -8.67 0.10 3.01
CA TYR A 99 -8.22 1.49 3.19
C TYR A 99 -9.29 2.38 3.81
N GLU A 100 -10.57 2.21 3.45
CA GLU A 100 -11.71 2.92 4.07
C GLU A 100 -11.77 2.69 5.58
N ARG A 101 -11.56 1.45 6.06
CA ARG A 101 -11.50 1.14 7.49
C ARG A 101 -10.28 1.75 8.21
N LEU A 102 -9.33 2.29 7.47
CA LEU A 102 -8.13 2.95 8.00
C LEU A 102 -8.17 4.47 7.79
N ASP A 103 -9.38 5.03 7.61
CA ASP A 103 -9.68 6.45 7.43
C ASP A 103 -9.12 7.07 6.14
N PHE A 104 -8.85 6.23 5.12
CA PHE A 104 -8.64 6.74 3.78
C PHE A 104 -9.98 6.99 3.10
N THR A 105 -10.09 8.09 2.38
CA THR A 105 -11.25 8.40 1.57
C THR A 105 -10.90 8.33 0.08
N PRO A 106 -11.85 7.93 -0.78
CA PRO A 106 -11.67 8.03 -2.22
C PRO A 106 -11.42 9.49 -2.61
N ALA A 107 -10.44 9.71 -3.47
CA ALA A 107 -10.11 10.99 -4.05
C ALA A 107 -10.21 10.90 -5.59
N GLU A 108 -9.32 11.58 -6.32
CA GLU A 108 -9.35 11.62 -7.78
C GLU A 108 -9.13 10.25 -8.44
N PRO A 109 -9.81 9.96 -9.58
CA PRO A 109 -9.40 8.89 -10.49
C PRO A 109 -7.97 9.12 -10.99
N THR A 110 -7.29 8.04 -11.38
CA THR A 110 -5.95 8.11 -11.97
C THR A 110 -5.82 7.12 -13.12
N ASP A 111 -4.68 7.18 -13.82
CA ASP A 111 -4.43 6.37 -15.00
C ASP A 111 -4.62 4.87 -14.70
N PRO A 112 -5.18 4.11 -15.65
CA PRO A 112 -5.32 2.66 -15.52
C PRO A 112 -4.00 1.98 -15.15
N GLY A 113 -4.12 0.85 -14.44
CA GLY A 113 -2.97 0.00 -14.19
C GLY A 113 -2.53 -0.73 -15.47
N PRO A 114 -1.34 -1.35 -15.48
CA PRO A 114 -0.85 -2.13 -16.63
C PRO A 114 -1.76 -3.33 -16.97
N GLU A 115 -2.47 -3.87 -15.97
CA GLU A 115 -3.47 -4.94 -16.12
C GLU A 115 -4.79 -4.43 -16.76
N GLY A 116 -4.88 -3.13 -17.06
CA GLY A 116 -6.11 -2.46 -17.46
C GLY A 116 -7.02 -2.09 -16.27
N GLY A 117 -8.17 -1.49 -16.62
CA GLY A 117 -9.21 -1.08 -15.69
C GLY A 117 -8.88 0.14 -14.81
N SER A 118 -9.92 0.74 -14.26
CA SER A 118 -9.82 2.02 -13.55
C SER A 118 -8.99 1.94 -12.27
N ARG A 119 -8.38 3.08 -11.93
CA ARG A 119 -7.64 3.29 -10.69
C ARG A 119 -8.13 4.56 -10.01
N GLN A 120 -7.98 4.59 -8.69
CA GLN A 120 -8.37 5.73 -7.88
C GLN A 120 -7.36 5.97 -6.78
N VAL A 121 -7.04 7.25 -6.56
CA VAL A 121 -6.29 7.68 -5.38
C VAL A 121 -7.20 7.57 -4.16
N TYR A 122 -6.70 6.96 -3.11
CA TYR A 122 -7.26 7.01 -1.77
C TYR A 122 -6.32 7.83 -0.90
N ARG A 123 -6.88 8.76 -0.11
CA ARG A 123 -6.10 9.72 0.67
C ARG A 123 -6.53 9.71 2.13
N ARG A 124 -5.56 9.74 3.03
CA ARG A 124 -5.78 9.98 4.47
C ARG A 124 -4.99 11.20 4.90
N MET A 125 -5.66 12.13 5.57
CA MET A 125 -5.03 13.30 6.17
C MET A 125 -4.64 13.00 7.62
N LEU A 126 -3.43 13.39 8.00
CA LEU A 126 -2.93 13.38 9.37
C LEU A 126 -2.70 14.84 9.78
N ALA A 127 -3.39 15.26 10.84
CA ALA A 127 -3.29 16.61 11.42
C ALA A 127 -2.13 16.70 12.41
#